data_AF-A0A1H8DRA1-F1
#
_entry.id   AF-A0A1H8DRA1-F1
#
_cell.length_a   1.000
_cell.length_b   1.000
_cell.length_c   1.000
_cell.angle_alpha   90.00
_cell.angle_beta   90.00
_cell.angle_gamma   90.00
#
_symmetry.space_group_name_H-M   'P 1'
#
loop_
_entity.id
_entity.type
_entity.pdbx_description
1 polymer ?
#
loop_
_entity_poly.entity_id
_entity_poly.type
_entity_poly.pdbx_seq_one_letter_code
_entity_poly.pdbx_strand_id
1 'polypeptide(L)'
;MRPILLIIRFYSSFFIANFCITLSALGLIEYYGSRAHLIITTLIWYKILTMAVILYTVFIWKKHELYYYQSLGITKFKLIWSTSAIDFSLYLVLLYVTYNNL
;
A
#
# COMPACT_ATOMS: atom_id res chain seq x y z
N MET A 1 25.45 -0.45 -7.04
CA MET A 1 24.09 -0.99 -7.33
C MET A 1 23.07 0.13 -7.13
N ARG A 2 22.12 0.31 -8.07
CA ARG A 2 21.24 1.49 -8.09
C ARG A 2 20.19 1.40 -6.95
N PRO A 3 19.98 2.47 -6.14
CA PRO A 3 19.07 2.46 -4.99
C PRO A 3 17.61 2.13 -5.36
N ILE A 4 17.22 2.39 -6.60
CA ILE A 4 15.89 2.10 -7.16
C ILE A 4 15.58 0.59 -7.14
N LEU A 5 16.56 -0.27 -7.45
CA LEU A 5 16.35 -1.72 -7.49
C LEU A 5 16.07 -2.31 -6.09
N LEU A 6 16.63 -1.68 -5.05
CA LEU A 6 16.41 -2.09 -3.66
C LEU A 6 14.97 -1.78 -3.23
N ILE A 7 14.45 -0.61 -3.60
CA ILE A 7 13.07 -0.21 -3.33
C ILE A 7 12.08 -1.13 -4.05
N ILE A 8 12.36 -1.48 -5.31
CA ILE A 8 11.50 -2.38 -6.11
C ILE A 8 11.43 -3.78 -5.49
N ARG A 9 12.57 -4.35 -5.08
CA ARG A 9 12.59 -5.67 -4.43
C ARG A 9 11.84 -5.67 -3.11
N PHE A 10 11.98 -4.60 -2.33
CA PHE A 10 11.24 -4.44 -1.09
C PHE A 10 9.74 -4.35 -1.34
N TYR A 11 9.31 -3.53 -2.32
CA TYR A 11 7.91 -3.37 -2.72
C TYR A 11 7.27 -4.68 -3.20
N SER A 12 7.99 -5.46 -4.01
CA SER A 12 7.49 -6.74 -4.53
C SER A 12 7.08 -7.73 -3.44
N SER A 13 7.64 -7.63 -2.24
CA SER A 13 7.36 -8.58 -1.15
C SER A 13 5.96 -8.45 -0.56
N PHE A 14 5.35 -7.28 -0.61
CA PHE A 14 4.03 -7.02 -0.04
C PHE A 14 3.03 -6.49 -1.08
N PHE A 15 3.48 -6.34 -2.33
CA PHE A 15 2.65 -5.94 -3.45
C PHE A 15 1.38 -6.78 -3.60
N ILE A 16 1.50 -8.12 -3.54
CA ILE A 16 0.33 -9.02 -3.68
C ILE A 16 -0.72 -8.73 -2.60
N ALA A 17 -0.30 -8.57 -1.34
CA ALA A 17 -1.21 -8.32 -0.24
C ALA A 17 -1.93 -6.96 -0.42
N ASN A 18 -1.18 -5.90 -0.75
CA ASN A 18 -1.74 -4.58 -1.02
C ASN A 18 -2.66 -4.57 -2.24
N PHE A 19 -2.33 -5.35 -3.28
CA PHE A 19 -3.14 -5.46 -4.48
C PHE A 19 -4.48 -6.12 -4.19
N CYS A 20 -4.50 -7.21 -3.42
CA CYS A 20 -5.75 -7.87 -3.00
C CYS A 20 -6.66 -6.95 -2.17
N ILE A 21 -6.10 -6.15 -1.25
CA ILE A 21 -6.85 -5.14 -0.48
C ILE A 21 -7.43 -4.07 -1.40
N THR A 22 -6.67 -3.68 -2.42
CA THR A 22 -7.12 -2.66 -3.37
C THR A 22 -8.26 -3.22 -4.23
N LEU A 23 -8.16 -4.46 -4.70
CA LEU A 23 -9.24 -5.15 -5.41
C LEU A 23 -10.49 -5.34 -4.56
N SER A 24 -10.36 -5.71 -3.27
CA SER A 24 -11.51 -5.86 -2.39
C SER A 24 -12.26 -4.54 -2.18
N ALA A 25 -11.51 -3.43 -2.03
CA ALA A 25 -12.10 -2.10 -1.92
C ALA A 25 -12.83 -1.68 -3.20
N LEU A 26 -12.25 -1.94 -4.38
CA LEU A 26 -12.87 -1.65 -5.66
C LEU A 26 -14.15 -2.47 -5.88
N GLY A 27 -14.13 -3.77 -5.60
CA GLY A 27 -15.31 -4.62 -5.71
C GLY A 27 -16.44 -4.19 -4.77
N LEU A 28 -16.12 -3.68 -3.58
CA LEU A 28 -17.12 -3.09 -2.67
C LEU A 28 -17.75 -1.82 -3.24
N ILE A 29 -16.96 -0.96 -3.90
CA ILE A 29 -17.47 0.26 -4.54
C ILE A 29 -18.44 -0.11 -5.67
N GLU A 30 -18.06 -1.05 -6.54
CA GLU A 30 -18.92 -1.53 -7.62
C GLU A 30 -20.21 -2.17 -7.12
N TYR A 31 -20.15 -2.96 -6.04
CA TYR A 31 -21.34 -3.59 -5.45
C TYR A 31 -22.35 -2.58 -4.89
N TYR A 32 -21.88 -1.48 -4.29
CA TYR A 32 -22.75 -0.46 -3.70
C TYR A 32 -23.26 0.60 -4.70
N GLY A 33 -22.63 0.70 -5.88
CA GLY A 33 -23.06 1.59 -6.97
C GLY A 33 -23.25 3.03 -6.52
N SER A 34 -24.42 3.63 -6.81
CA SER A 34 -24.72 5.04 -6.46
C SER A 34 -24.71 5.34 -4.95
N ARG A 35 -24.74 4.33 -4.08
CA ARG A 35 -24.60 4.50 -2.61
C ARG A 35 -23.16 4.41 -2.13
N ALA A 36 -22.18 4.23 -3.02
CA ALA A 36 -20.76 4.10 -2.67
C ALA A 36 -20.24 5.28 -1.84
N HIS A 37 -20.78 6.50 -2.03
CA HIS A 37 -20.40 7.70 -1.30
C HIS A 37 -20.43 7.54 0.24
N LEU A 38 -21.33 6.71 0.78
CA LEU A 38 -21.45 6.46 2.23
C LEU A 38 -20.27 5.66 2.79
N ILE A 39 -19.59 4.87 1.94
CA ILE A 39 -18.60 3.86 2.34
C ILE A 39 -17.18 4.30 1.97
N ILE A 40 -17.02 5.38 1.20
CA ILE A 40 -15.68 5.92 0.85
C ILE A 40 -14.85 6.18 2.11
N THR A 41 -15.42 6.82 3.14
CA THR A 41 -14.70 7.11 4.39
C THR A 41 -14.25 5.83 5.08
N THR A 42 -15.09 4.81 5.15
CA THR A 42 -14.73 3.53 5.78
C THR A 42 -13.70 2.76 4.97
N LEU A 43 -13.74 2.83 3.63
CA LEU A 43 -12.75 2.24 2.74
C LEU A 43 -11.37 2.90 2.87
N ILE A 44 -11.32 4.22 3.08
CA ILE A 44 -10.05 4.92 3.34
C ILE A 44 -9.43 4.42 4.66
N TRP A 45 -10.22 4.31 5.73
CA TRP A 45 -9.75 3.77 7.01
C TRP A 45 -9.36 2.30 6.92
N TYR A 46 -10.11 1.50 6.17
CA TYR A 46 -9.77 0.12 5.87
C TYR A 46 -8.40 0.00 5.19
N LYS A 47 -8.11 0.84 4.19
CA LYS A 47 -6.80 0.88 3.53
C LYS A 47 -5.68 1.26 4.50
N ILE A 48 -5.89 2.29 5.33
CA ILE A 48 -4.88 2.74 6.32
C ILE A 48 -4.56 1.62 7.32
N LEU A 49 -5.58 0.96 7.88
CA LEU A 49 -5.41 -0.10 8.87
C LEU A 49 -4.70 -1.33 8.28
N THR A 50 -5.16 -1.80 7.13
CA THR A 50 -4.58 -2.98 6.47
C THR A 50 -3.13 -2.74 6.06
N MET A 51 -2.83 -1.53 5.58
CA MET A 51 -1.47 -1.13 5.25
C MET A 51 -0.57 -1.05 6.49
N ALA A 52 -1.07 -0.54 7.62
CA ALA A 52 -0.33 -0.55 8.88
C ALA A 52 0.00 -1.99 9.33
N VAL A 53 -0.94 -2.92 9.21
CA VAL A 53 -0.73 -4.35 9.51
C VAL A 53 0.33 -4.94 8.58
N ILE A 54 0.24 -4.71 7.27
CA ILE A 54 1.23 -5.21 6.30
C ILE A 54 2.63 -4.68 6.62
N LEU A 55 2.76 -3.38 6.87
CA LEU A 55 4.04 -2.77 7.21
C LEU A 55 4.61 -3.33 8.51
N TYR A 56 3.76 -3.57 9.51
CA TYR A 56 4.17 -4.20 10.76
C TYR A 56 4.68 -5.63 10.55
N THR A 57 3.98 -6.45 9.76
CA THR A 57 4.42 -7.80 9.41
C THR A 57 5.75 -7.79 8.67
N VAL A 58 5.91 -6.89 7.69
CA VAL A 58 7.17 -6.71 6.95
C VAL A 58 8.31 -6.31 7.89
N PHE A 59 8.05 -5.42 8.85
CA PHE A 59 9.07 -4.98 9.81
C PHE A 59 9.60 -6.12 10.69
N ILE A 60 8.72 -7.03 11.11
CA ILE A 60 9.08 -8.22 11.90
C ILE A 60 9.84 -9.23 11.03
N TRP A 61 9.29 -9.58 9.87
CA TRP A 61 9.81 -10.68 9.05
C TRP A 61 11.11 -10.31 8.32
N LYS A 62 11.24 -9.07 7.85
CA LYS A 62 12.41 -8.60 7.09
C LYS A 62 13.38 -7.77 7.93
N LYS A 63 13.42 -8.01 9.24
CA LYS A 63 14.34 -7.30 10.16
C LYS A 63 15.81 -7.35 9.69
N HIS A 64 16.26 -8.50 9.18
CA HIS A 64 17.63 -8.68 8.65
C HIS A 64 17.91 -7.87 7.39
N GLU A 65 16.98 -7.85 6.42
CA GLU A 65 17.12 -7.02 5.21
C GLU A 65 17.12 -5.53 5.57
N LEU A 66 16.30 -5.11 6.53
CA LEU A 66 16.26 -3.73 7.02
C LEU A 66 17.58 -3.29 7.67
N TYR A 67 18.31 -4.19 8.32
CA TYR A 67 19.66 -3.89 8.82
C TYR A 67 20.69 -3.77 7.69
N TYR A 68 20.55 -4.58 6.63
CA TYR A 68 21.38 -4.47 5.44
C TYR A 68 21.16 -3.13 4.69
N TYR A 69 19.91 -2.67 4.57
CA TYR A 69 19.63 -1.34 3.99
C TYR A 69 20.18 -0.20 4.85
N GLN A 70 20.21 -0.38 6.18
CA GLN A 70 20.76 0.61 7.10
C GLN A 70 22.29 0.72 6.99
N SER A 71 23.01 -0.38 6.79
CA SER A 71 24.47 -0.34 6.54
C SER A 71 24.83 0.29 5.19
N LEU A 72 23.90 0.30 4.24
CA LEU A 72 23.99 1.02 2.97
C LEU A 72 23.63 2.51 3.07
N GLY A 73 23.32 3.03 4.27
CA GLY A 73 22.98 4.45 4.50
C GLY A 73 21.52 4.81 4.17
N ILE A 74 20.66 3.84 3.85
CA ILE A 74 19.23 4.07 3.63
C ILE A 74 18.48 3.85 4.93
N THR A 75 17.81 4.90 5.43
CA THR A 75 17.00 4.78 6.64
C THR A 75 15.74 3.94 6.38
N LYS A 76 15.40 3.08 7.34
CA LYS A 76 14.21 2.21 7.30
C LYS A 76 12.93 3.01 7.01
N PHE A 77 12.82 4.18 7.65
CA PHE A 77 11.71 5.11 7.47
C PHE A 77 11.58 5.63 6.03
N LYS A 78 12.69 5.95 5.36
CA LYS A 78 12.65 6.47 3.98
C LYS A 78 12.13 5.42 3.01
N LEU A 79 12.53 4.16 3.19
CA LEU A 79 12.08 3.05 2.36
C LEU A 79 10.57 2.84 2.52
N ILE A 80 10.11 2.72 3.77
CA ILE A 80 8.70 2.49 4.11
C ILE A 80 7.84 3.66 3.64
N TRP A 81 8.22 4.90 3.96
CA TRP A 81 7.43 6.07 3.59
C TRP A 81 7.30 6.23 2.08
N SER A 82 8.39 5.99 1.34
CA SER A 82 8.38 6.06 -0.13
C SER A 82 7.45 5.00 -0.73
N THR A 83 7.53 3.74 -0.29
CA THR A 83 6.66 2.69 -0.83
C THR A 83 5.21 2.89 -0.44
N SER A 84 5.00 3.36 0.79
CA SER A 84 3.67 3.63 1.34
C SER A 84 2.96 4.76 0.61
N ALA A 85 3.66 5.87 0.35
CA ALA A 85 3.10 7.00 -0.36
C ALA A 85 2.71 6.64 -1.81
N ILE A 86 3.54 5.86 -2.50
CA ILE A 86 3.25 5.40 -3.86
C ILE A 86 1.99 4.51 -3.87
N ASP A 87 1.92 3.52 -2.98
CA ASP A 87 0.78 2.59 -2.91
C ASP A 87 -0.53 3.31 -2.56
N PHE A 88 -0.47 4.22 -1.60
CA PHE A 88 -1.64 5.00 -1.19
C PHE A 88 -2.10 5.98 -2.28
N SER A 89 -1.16 6.61 -3.00
CA SER A 89 -1.49 7.46 -4.14
C SER A 89 -2.17 6.67 -5.25
N LEU A 90 -1.66 5.47 -5.57
CA LEU A 90 -2.26 4.58 -6.56
C LEU A 90 -3.68 4.16 -6.14
N TYR A 91 -3.86 3.83 -4.86
CA TYR A 91 -5.17 3.51 -4.30
C TYR A 91 -6.19 4.66 -4.45
N LEU A 92 -5.79 5.90 -4.14
CA LEU A 92 -6.65 7.07 -4.29
C LEU A 92 -7.05 7.31 -5.76
N VAL A 93 -6.11 7.16 -6.69
CA VAL A 93 -6.39 7.31 -8.13
C VAL A 93 -7.39 6.26 -8.58
N LEU A 94 -7.20 4.99 -8.21
CA LEU A 94 -8.14 3.91 -8.56
C LEU A 94 -9.52 4.13 -7.95
N LEU A 95 -9.58 4.58 -6.70
CA LEU A 95 -10.84 4.88 -6.02
C LEU A 95 -11.59 6.00 -6.77
N TYR A 96 -10.89 7.08 -7.13
CA TYR A 96 -11.47 8.19 -7.87
C TYR A 96 -11.99 7.77 -9.25
N VAL A 97 -11.19 7.02 -10.01
CA VAL A 97 -11.57 6.54 -11.35
C VAL A 97 -12.79 5.62 -11.28
N THR A 98 -12.82 4.71 -10.32
CA THR A 98 -13.93 3.75 -10.17
C THR A 98 -15.21 4.45 -9.73
N TYR A 99 -15.11 5.43 -8.83
CA TYR A 99 -16.25 6.24 -8.42
C TYR A 99 -16.81 7.09 -9.57
N ASN A 100 -15.95 7.64 -10.44
CA ASN A 100 -16.40 8.44 -11.58
C ASN A 100 -17.08 7.60 -12.68
N ASN A 101 -16.82 6.29 -12.74
CA ASN A 101 -17.41 5.39 -13.71
C ASN A 101 -18.73 4.74 -13.24
N LEU A 102 -19.18 5.02 -12.01
CA LEU A 102 -20.42 4.54 -11.40
C LEU A 102 -21.58 5.54 -11.57
#